data_AF-A0A4S0RJ24-F1
#
_entry.id   AF-A0A4S0RJ24-F1
#
_cell.length_a   1.000
_cell.length_b   1.000
_cell.length_c   1.000
_cell.angle_alpha   90.00
_cell.angle_beta   90.00
_cell.angle_gamma   90.00
#
_symmetry.space_group_name_H-M   'P 1'
#
loop_
_entity.id
_entity.type
_entity.pdbx_description
1 polymer ?
#
loop_
_entity_poly.entity_id
_entity_poly.type
_entity_poly.pdbx_seq_one_letter_code
_entity_poly.pdbx_strand_id
1 'polypeptide(L)'
;IGAKGGVGSSTLAHNVAWAMSSLFKSEVVVADLDLAFGTANINFDQDPAQGIAEAVFSPERVDEVYLDRLLAQCAEHLSLLAAPSTLERVYDFDSDAFAQVIETAQRSAPLLVLDVPHIWSGWSKSTLIKA
;
A
#
# COMPACT_ATOMS: atom_id res chain seq x y z
N ILE A 1 9.59 -2.32 -6.09
CA ILE A 1 9.35 -2.35 -7.56
C ILE A 1 10.14 -3.50 -8.19
N GLY A 2 9.52 -4.27 -9.09
CA GLY A 2 10.18 -5.35 -9.82
C GLY A 2 10.82 -4.88 -11.13
N ALA A 3 11.89 -5.56 -11.58
CA ALA A 3 12.51 -5.28 -12.88
C ALA A 3 11.60 -5.60 -14.09
N LYS A 4 10.63 -6.51 -13.87
CA LYS A 4 9.58 -6.89 -14.83
C LYS A 4 8.36 -7.37 -14.05
N GLY A 5 7.17 -7.38 -14.67
CA GLY A 5 6.03 -8.10 -14.13
C GLY A 5 6.35 -9.58 -13.90
N GLY A 6 5.98 -10.11 -12.73
CA GLY A 6 6.15 -11.53 -12.37
C GLY A 6 7.52 -11.92 -11.81
N VAL A 7 8.42 -10.97 -11.52
CA VAL A 7 9.72 -11.29 -10.87
C VAL A 7 9.61 -11.58 -9.38
N GLY A 8 8.42 -11.48 -8.79
CA GLY A 8 8.17 -11.76 -7.38
C GLY A 8 8.45 -10.59 -6.43
N SER A 9 8.43 -9.34 -6.91
CA SER A 9 8.65 -8.17 -6.04
C SER A 9 7.59 -8.06 -4.94
N SER A 10 6.31 -8.27 -5.27
CA SER A 10 5.20 -8.25 -4.31
C SER A 10 5.33 -9.38 -3.29
N THR A 11 5.68 -10.59 -3.75
CA THR A 11 5.96 -11.73 -2.87
C THR A 11 7.05 -11.39 -1.87
N LEU A 12 8.15 -10.78 -2.32
CA LEU A 12 9.22 -10.35 -1.43
C LEU A 12 8.74 -9.27 -0.46
N ALA A 13 8.04 -8.24 -0.94
CA ALA A 13 7.52 -7.15 -0.11
C ALA A 13 6.61 -7.66 1.02
N HIS A 14 5.65 -8.53 0.70
CA HIS A 14 4.71 -9.09 1.68
C HIS A 14 5.43 -9.93 2.74
N ASN A 15 6.37 -10.79 2.33
CA ASN A 15 7.11 -11.64 3.26
C ASN A 15 8.11 -10.85 4.12
N VAL A 16 8.74 -9.82 3.56
CA VAL A 16 9.64 -8.94 4.32
C VAL A 16 8.84 -8.18 5.37
N ALA A 17 7.67 -7.65 5.03
CA ALA A 17 6.80 -6.98 5.99
C ALA A 17 6.37 -7.91 7.14
N TRP A 18 5.95 -9.13 6.80
CA TRP A 18 5.61 -10.16 7.78
C TRP A 18 6.79 -10.52 8.69
N ALA A 19 7.99 -10.69 8.11
CA ALA A 19 9.19 -10.98 8.88
C ALA A 19 9.55 -9.81 9.81
N MET A 20 9.41 -8.57 9.34
CA MET A 20 9.68 -7.37 10.14
C MET A 20 8.74 -7.26 11.33
N SER A 21 7.43 -7.46 11.12
CA SER A 21 6.42 -7.42 12.18
C SER A 21 6.63 -8.55 13.19
N SER A 22 6.96 -9.76 12.72
CA SER A 22 7.03 -10.96 13.58
C SER A 22 8.34 -11.05 14.35
N LEU A 23 9.48 -10.74 13.72
CA LEU A 23 10.81 -10.88 14.31
C LEU A 23 11.15 -9.69 15.22
N PHE A 24 10.78 -8.47 14.82
CA PHE A 24 11.12 -7.26 15.55
C PHE A 24 9.95 -6.70 16.37
N LYS A 25 8.75 -7.29 16.28
CA LYS A 25 7.55 -6.83 16.99
C LYS A 25 7.30 -5.33 16.83
N SER A 26 7.63 -4.83 15.65
CA SER A 26 7.48 -3.43 15.28
C SER A 26 6.22 -3.30 14.44
N GLU A 27 5.47 -2.22 14.65
CA GLU A 27 4.31 -1.91 13.82
C GLU A 27 4.73 -1.69 12.37
N VAL A 28 4.21 -2.51 11.46
CA VAL A 28 4.48 -2.48 10.02
C VAL A 28 3.18 -2.26 9.27
N VAL A 29 3.19 -1.31 8.34
CA VAL A 29 2.13 -1.14 7.35
C VAL A 29 2.64 -1.59 5.98
N VAL A 30 1.85 -2.41 5.28
CA VAL A 30 2.04 -2.72 3.86
C VAL A 30 1.03 -1.92 3.07
N ALA A 31 1.48 -1.14 2.09
CA ALA A 31 0.61 -0.46 1.15
C ALA A 31 0.75 -1.11 -0.24
N ASP A 32 -0.34 -1.72 -0.72
CA ASP A 32 -0.40 -2.29 -2.06
C ASP A 32 -0.80 -1.18 -3.04
N LEU A 33 0.18 -0.65 -3.79
CA LEU A 33 -0.05 0.45 -4.74
C LEU A 33 -0.35 -0.06 -6.15
N ASP A 34 -0.37 -1.37 -6.37
CA ASP A 34 -0.80 -1.95 -7.64
C ASP A 34 -2.33 -2.04 -7.68
N LEU A 35 -2.99 -0.90 -7.90
CA LEU A 35 -4.44 -0.82 -7.80
C LEU A 35 -5.21 -1.72 -8.77
N ALA A 36 -4.59 -2.04 -9.89
CA ALA A 36 -5.24 -2.86 -10.91
C ALA A 36 -5.00 -4.36 -10.72
N PHE A 37 -3.85 -4.74 -10.16
CA PHE A 37 -3.41 -6.14 -10.11
C PHE A 37 -2.83 -6.56 -8.76
N GLY A 38 -3.06 -5.75 -7.73
CA GLY A 38 -2.62 -5.99 -6.36
C GLY A 38 -3.15 -7.30 -5.82
N THR A 39 -2.33 -7.97 -5.02
CA THR A 39 -2.61 -9.31 -4.49
C THR A 39 -2.30 -9.43 -3.00
N ALA A 40 -1.97 -8.31 -2.33
CA ALA A 40 -1.66 -8.33 -0.91
C ALA A 40 -2.84 -8.84 -0.07
N ASN A 41 -4.06 -8.44 -0.44
CA ASN A 41 -5.29 -8.89 0.19
C ASN A 41 -5.42 -10.42 0.19
N ILE A 42 -5.16 -11.07 -0.96
CA ILE A 42 -5.19 -12.53 -1.11
C ILE A 42 -4.08 -13.19 -0.27
N ASN A 43 -2.86 -12.63 -0.30
CA ASN A 43 -1.73 -13.21 0.42
C ASN A 43 -1.88 -13.15 1.94
N PHE A 44 -2.55 -12.11 2.46
CA PHE A 44 -2.81 -11.94 3.89
C PHE A 44 -4.20 -12.41 4.33
N ASP A 45 -4.97 -13.03 3.43
CA ASP A 45 -6.34 -13.49 3.66
C ASP A 45 -7.26 -12.40 4.23
N GLN A 46 -7.14 -11.19 3.68
CA GLN A 46 -7.96 -10.03 4.03
C GLN A 46 -8.81 -9.64 2.82
N ASP A 47 -10.07 -9.27 3.05
CA ASP A 47 -10.96 -8.68 2.03
C ASP A 47 -11.61 -7.40 2.56
N PRO A 48 -10.83 -6.33 2.76
CA PRO A 48 -11.38 -5.09 3.28
C PRO A 48 -12.22 -4.39 2.19
N ALA A 49 -13.39 -3.87 2.60
CA ALA A 49 -14.31 -3.19 1.69
C ALA A 49 -13.77 -1.84 1.16
N GLN A 50 -12.78 -1.27 1.85
CA GLN A 50 -12.10 -0.01 1.50
C GLN A 50 -10.61 -0.19 1.74
N GLY A 51 -9.79 0.53 0.99
CA GLY A 51 -8.34 0.49 1.13
C GLY A 51 -7.67 1.69 0.50
N ILE A 52 -6.56 1.44 -0.17
CA ILE A 52 -5.72 2.50 -0.76
C ILE A 52 -6.50 3.33 -1.81
N ALA A 53 -7.44 2.73 -2.53
CA ALA A 53 -8.14 3.42 -3.61
C ALA A 53 -8.98 4.58 -3.06
N GLU A 54 -9.71 4.37 -1.97
CA GLU A 54 -10.50 5.39 -1.29
C GLU A 54 -9.63 6.56 -0.84
N ALA A 55 -8.45 6.25 -0.29
CA ALA A 55 -7.49 7.26 0.16
C ALA A 55 -6.95 8.10 -1.02
N VAL A 56 -6.60 7.47 -2.13
CA VAL A 56 -6.02 8.15 -3.31
C VAL A 56 -7.07 8.96 -4.08
N PHE A 57 -8.32 8.50 -4.11
CA PHE A 57 -9.41 9.22 -4.78
C PHE A 57 -10.01 10.35 -3.94
N SER A 58 -9.75 10.40 -2.63
CA SER A 58 -10.22 11.47 -1.73
C SER A 58 -9.09 11.99 -0.84
N PRO A 59 -8.00 12.53 -1.43
CA PRO A 59 -6.79 12.91 -0.69
C PRO A 59 -7.10 13.94 0.41
N GLU A 60 -8.01 14.87 0.18
CA GLU A 60 -8.42 15.90 1.16
C GLU A 60 -8.98 15.33 2.48
N ARG A 61 -9.41 14.06 2.49
CA ARG A 61 -9.93 13.36 3.66
C ARG A 61 -8.89 12.51 4.37
N VAL A 62 -7.67 12.42 3.84
CA VAL A 62 -6.61 11.55 4.36
C VAL A 62 -5.94 12.24 5.55
N ASP A 63 -6.41 11.86 6.73
CA ASP A 63 -5.77 12.07 8.02
C ASP A 63 -5.48 10.72 8.71
N GLU A 64 -4.82 10.75 9.86
CA GLU A 64 -4.42 9.54 10.59
C GLU A 64 -5.63 8.69 11.02
N VAL A 65 -6.74 9.32 11.39
CA VAL A 65 -7.96 8.63 11.84
C VAL A 65 -8.68 7.97 10.67
N TYR A 66 -8.73 8.63 9.52
CA TYR A 66 -9.29 8.09 8.30
C TYR A 66 -8.45 6.93 7.79
N LEU A 67 -7.12 7.09 7.76
CA LEU A 67 -6.22 6.04 7.32
C LEU A 67 -6.30 4.79 8.21
N ASP A 68 -6.35 4.96 9.53
CA ASP A 68 -6.51 3.85 10.49
C ASP A 68 -7.76 2.99 10.20
N ARG A 69 -8.87 3.62 9.77
CA ARG A 69 -10.10 2.92 9.39
C ARG A 69 -9.99 2.13 8.08
N LEU A 70 -9.02 2.46 7.22
CA LEU A 70 -8.77 1.77 5.96
C LEU A 70 -7.78 0.61 6.12
N LEU A 71 -7.06 0.55 7.25
CA LEU A 71 -6.10 -0.51 7.52
C LEU A 71 -6.83 -1.81 7.90
N ALA A 72 -6.48 -2.88 7.21
CA ALA A 72 -6.86 -4.24 7.57
C ALA A 72 -5.78 -4.87 8.46
N GLN A 73 -6.13 -5.28 9.67
CA GLN A 73 -5.20 -5.93 10.58
C GLN A 73 -4.94 -7.38 10.11
N CYS A 74 -3.73 -7.65 9.63
CA CYS A 74 -3.31 -8.95 9.12
C CYS A 74 -2.66 -9.83 10.20
N ALA A 75 -1.99 -9.20 11.17
CA ALA A 75 -1.38 -9.84 12.33
C ALA A 75 -1.28 -8.84 13.50
N GLU A 76 -0.67 -9.26 14.61
CA GLU A 76 -0.53 -8.43 15.82
C GLU A 76 0.14 -7.07 15.56
N HIS A 77 1.19 -7.04 14.74
CA HIS A 77 1.97 -5.84 14.41
C HIS A 77 2.02 -5.57 12.89
N LEU A 78 1.05 -6.10 12.13
CA LEU A 78 1.02 -5.99 10.68
C LEU A 78 -0.36 -5.54 10.21
N SER A 79 -0.37 -4.39 9.56
CA SER A 79 -1.55 -3.79 8.94
C SER A 79 -1.37 -3.67 7.43
N LEU A 80 -2.45 -3.82 6.68
CA LEU A 80 -2.49 -3.77 5.24
C LEU A 80 -3.41 -2.64 4.77
N LEU A 81 -2.89 -1.79 3.90
CA LEU A 81 -3.65 -0.88 3.07
C LEU A 81 -3.80 -1.54 1.69
N ALA A 82 -4.91 -2.27 1.52
CA ALA A 82 -5.13 -3.17 0.39
C ALA A 82 -5.53 -2.41 -0.88
N ALA A 83 -5.11 -2.94 -2.04
CA ALA A 83 -5.64 -2.59 -3.34
C ALA A 83 -7.14 -2.97 -3.44
N PRO A 84 -7.93 -2.26 -4.26
CA PRO A 84 -9.36 -2.53 -4.39
C PRO A 84 -9.62 -3.89 -5.06
N SER A 85 -10.65 -4.60 -4.59
CA SER A 85 -11.09 -5.88 -5.19
C SER A 85 -11.89 -5.72 -6.49
N THR A 86 -12.13 -4.48 -6.95
CA THR A 86 -12.90 -4.16 -8.17
C THR A 86 -12.15 -3.21 -9.11
N LEU A 87 -12.39 -3.36 -10.41
CA LEU A 87 -11.78 -2.56 -11.49
C LEU A 87 -12.78 -1.58 -12.11
N GLU A 88 -13.49 -0.81 -11.27
CA GLU A 88 -14.54 0.10 -11.75
C GLU A 88 -14.00 1.44 -12.29
N ARG A 89 -12.80 1.84 -11.86
CA ARG A 89 -12.22 3.16 -12.14
C ARG A 89 -10.96 3.06 -12.97
N VAL A 90 -10.74 4.09 -13.79
CA VAL A 90 -9.47 4.26 -14.51
C VAL A 90 -8.45 4.87 -13.57
N TYR A 91 -7.24 4.32 -13.58
CA TYR A 91 -6.13 4.69 -12.71
C TYR A 91 -5.17 5.66 -13.42
N ASP A 92 -5.69 6.80 -13.88
CA ASP A 92 -4.89 7.89 -14.46
C ASP A 92 -4.62 8.93 -13.39
N PHE A 93 -3.59 8.67 -12.58
CA PHE A 93 -3.25 9.49 -11.42
C PHE A 93 -2.17 10.53 -11.75
N ASP A 94 -2.37 11.73 -11.21
CA ASP A 94 -1.35 12.77 -11.18
C ASP A 94 -0.11 12.32 -10.39
N SER A 95 1.03 12.96 -10.67
CA SER A 95 2.32 12.59 -10.09
C SER A 95 2.37 12.61 -8.56
N ASP A 96 1.48 13.34 -7.91
CA ASP A 96 1.48 13.50 -6.45
C ASP A 96 0.28 12.82 -5.76
N ALA A 97 -0.52 12.04 -6.50
CA ALA A 97 -1.76 11.45 -5.99
C ALA A 97 -1.56 10.58 -4.74
N PHE A 98 -0.42 9.90 -4.62
CA PHE A 98 -0.11 9.02 -3.48
C PHE A 98 0.65 9.72 -2.35
N ALA A 99 1.10 10.97 -2.54
CA ALA A 99 2.01 11.63 -1.62
C ALA A 99 1.42 11.78 -0.21
N GLN A 100 0.18 12.29 -0.12
CA GLN A 100 -0.48 12.52 1.17
C GLN A 100 -0.79 11.21 1.92
N VAL A 101 -1.16 10.15 1.18
CA VAL A 101 -1.43 8.83 1.76
C VAL A 101 -0.16 8.23 2.35
N ILE A 102 0.93 8.27 1.61
CA ILE A 102 2.23 7.77 2.06
C ILE A 102 2.73 8.57 3.27
N GLU A 103 2.67 9.90 3.21
CA GLU A 103 3.10 10.76 4.31
C GLU A 103 2.30 10.47 5.60
N THR A 104 1.00 10.25 5.46
CA THR A 104 0.13 9.91 6.59
C THR A 104 0.42 8.51 7.13
N ALA A 105 0.67 7.53 6.26
CA ALA A 105 1.05 6.18 6.66
C ALA A 105 2.42 6.13 7.37
N GLN A 106 3.37 6.97 6.95
CA GLN A 106 4.68 7.10 7.61
C GLN A 106 4.57 7.70 9.02
N ARG A 107 3.53 8.49 9.31
CA ARG A 107 3.26 8.98 10.66
C ARG A 107 2.56 7.95 11.54
N SER A 108 1.74 7.06 10.96
CA SER A 108 0.99 6.06 11.72
C SER A 108 1.81 4.84 12.14
N ALA A 109 2.84 4.48 11.37
CA ALA A 109 3.70 3.34 11.68
C ALA A 109 5.18 3.64 11.42
N PRO A 110 6.10 3.11 12.26
CA PRO A 110 7.53 3.31 12.10
C PRO A 110 8.11 2.61 10.87
N LEU A 111 7.42 1.59 10.34
CA LEU A 111 7.86 0.82 9.18
C LEU A 111 6.73 0.77 8.15
N LEU A 112 7.02 1.28 6.94
CA LEU A 112 6.11 1.27 5.81
C LEU A 112 6.74 0.53 4.63
N VAL A 113 6.07 -0.51 4.14
CA VAL A 113 6.47 -1.28 2.96
C VAL A 113 5.54 -0.91 1.80
N LEU A 114 6.10 -0.29 0.76
CA LEU A 114 5.37 0.11 -0.44
C LEU A 114 5.54 -0.97 -1.52
N ASP A 115 4.46 -1.69 -1.86
CA ASP A 115 4.45 -2.54 -3.04
C ASP A 115 4.05 -1.70 -4.27
N VAL A 116 5.08 -1.21 -4.96
CA VAL A 116 4.92 -0.33 -6.13
C VAL A 116 4.80 -1.17 -7.41
N PRO A 117 3.78 -0.92 -8.26
CA PRO A 117 3.61 -1.62 -9.52
C PRO A 117 4.81 -1.41 -10.45
N HIS A 118 4.95 -2.31 -11.43
CA HIS A 118 6.01 -2.25 -12.43
C HIS A 118 5.75 -1.21 -13.55
N ILE A 119 4.61 -0.51 -13.50
CA ILE A 119 4.29 0.58 -14.44
C ILE A 119 5.16 1.81 -14.16
N TRP A 120 5.74 2.38 -15.21
CA TRP A 120 6.55 3.60 -15.09
C TRP A 120 5.74 4.84 -15.46
N SER A 121 5.05 5.39 -14.46
CA SER A 121 4.22 6.59 -14.54
C SER A 121 4.85 7.77 -13.78
N GLY A 122 4.29 8.98 -13.96
CA GLY A 122 4.69 10.16 -13.20
C GLY A 122 4.60 9.95 -11.69
N TRP A 123 3.53 9.31 -11.22
CA TRP A 123 3.33 9.05 -9.79
C TRP A 123 4.30 8.00 -9.24
N SER A 124 4.55 6.91 -9.97
CA SER A 124 5.50 5.87 -9.52
C SER A 124 6.91 6.43 -9.35
N LYS A 125 7.34 7.31 -10.27
CA LYS A 125 8.61 8.04 -10.17
C LYS A 125 8.61 9.00 -8.98
N SER A 126 7.55 9.78 -8.80
CA SER A 126 7.44 10.74 -7.68
C SER A 126 7.51 10.03 -6.33
N THR A 127 6.74 8.93 -6.18
CA THR A 127 6.77 8.07 -4.99
C THR A 127 8.18 7.57 -4.68
N LEU A 128 8.91 7.06 -5.65
CA LEU A 128 10.28 6.56 -5.43
C LEU A 128 11.31 7.65 -5.08
N ILE A 129 11.08 8.89 -5.49
CA ILE A 129 11.97 10.02 -5.17
C ILE A 129 11.69 10.57 -3.77
N LYS A 130 10.42 10.53 -3.34
CA LYS A 130 9.96 11.14 -2.09
C LYS A 130 9.90 10.18 -0.90
N ALA A 131 9.81 8.87 -1.16
CA ALA A 131 9.73 7.83 -0.13
C ALA A 131 11.03 7.61 0.63
#